data_AF-A0A2W6SWT8-F1
#
_entry.id   AF-A0A2W6SWT8-F1
#
_cell.length_a   1.000
_cell.length_b   1.000
_cell.length_c   1.000
_cell.angle_alpha   90.00
_cell.angle_beta   90.00
_cell.angle_gamma   90.00
#
_symmetry.space_group_name_H-M   'P 1'
#
loop_
_entity.id
_entity.type
_entity.pdbx_description
1 polymer ?
#
loop_
_entity_poly.entity_id
_entity_poly.type
_entity_poly.pdbx_seq_one_letter_code
_entity_poly.pdbx_strand_id
1 'polypeptide(L)'
;MNDPRALEQLRQERETFDHSKAEVAQWSRLRLIMGYAGIAALLGVAVVSGIIVLNPNRYPTGVITVAATTWLVDILSLSVSIFKLVLPQGSATRLKPVTIVRPDRR
;
A
#
# COMPACT_ATOMS: atom_id res chain seq x y z
N MET A 1 22.83 27.78 29.38
CA MET A 1 22.40 26.43 29.79
C MET A 1 22.61 25.48 28.62
N ASN A 2 23.86 25.04 28.40
CA ASN A 2 24.17 24.01 27.40
C ASN A 2 24.23 22.69 28.15
N ASP A 3 23.06 22.12 28.44
CA ASP A 3 23.01 20.79 29.04
C ASP A 3 23.39 19.75 27.97
N PRO A 4 24.48 19.00 28.15
CA PRO A 4 24.92 18.00 27.16
C PRO A 4 23.82 16.94 26.90
N ARG A 5 22.98 16.69 27.91
CA ARG A 5 21.83 15.79 27.82
C ARG A 5 20.74 16.30 26.86
N ALA A 6 20.54 17.61 26.76
CA ALA A 6 19.55 18.18 25.85
C ALA A 6 20.01 18.06 24.38
N LEU A 7 21.31 18.22 24.13
CA LEU A 7 21.91 17.96 22.81
C LEU A 7 21.81 16.49 22.41
N GLU A 8 22.03 15.58 23.36
CA GLU A 8 21.97 14.15 23.13
C GLU A 8 20.54 13.67 22.84
N GLN A 9 19.54 14.25 23.52
CA GLN A 9 18.12 14.02 23.23
C GLN A 9 17.74 14.47 21.83
N LEU A 10 18.15 15.67 21.41
CA LEU A 10 17.89 16.17 20.06
C LEU A 10 18.53 15.29 18.99
N ARG A 11 19.69 14.68 19.28
CA ARG A 11 20.33 13.73 18.36
C ARG A 11 19.52 12.44 18.23
N GLN A 12 19.06 11.87 19.34
CA GLN A 12 18.24 10.66 19.34
C GLN A 12 16.89 10.87 18.66
N GLU A 13 16.25 12.03 18.88
CA GLU A 13 15.00 12.38 18.21
C GLU A 13 15.19 12.46 16.69
N ARG A 14 16.31 13.07 16.25
CA ARG A 14 16.62 13.19 14.84
C ARG A 14 16.91 11.84 14.18
N GLU A 15 17.72 10.99 14.82
CA GLU A 15 18.01 9.64 14.35
C GLU A 15 16.74 8.79 14.25
N THR A 16 15.87 8.85 15.27
CA THR A 16 14.58 8.13 15.27
C THR A 16 13.63 8.65 14.19
N PHE A 17 13.60 9.97 13.98
CA PHE A 17 12.78 10.59 12.94
C PHE A 17 13.24 10.20 11.54
N ASP A 18 14.56 10.23 11.28
CA ASP A 18 15.12 9.86 9.98
C ASP A 18 14.87 8.38 9.66
N HIS A 19 14.96 7.48 10.65
CA HIS A 19 14.56 6.08 10.49
C HIS A 19 13.08 5.93 10.14
N SER A 20 12.18 6.62 10.85
CA SER A 20 10.74 6.55 10.58
C SER A 20 10.37 7.09 9.20
N LYS A 21 11.07 8.13 8.72
CA LYS A 21 10.85 8.74 7.42
C LYS A 21 11.23 7.80 6.28
N ALA A 22 12.33 7.07 6.43
CA ALA A 22 12.78 6.08 5.45
C ALA A 22 11.79 4.90 5.33
N GLU A 23 11.29 4.41 6.47
CA GLU A 23 10.32 3.31 6.51
C GLU A 23 8.99 3.70 5.84
N VAL A 24 8.46 4.89 6.14
CA VAL A 24 7.24 5.41 5.49
C VAL A 24 7.43 5.60 3.98
N ALA A 25 8.59 6.08 3.55
CA ALA A 25 8.89 6.27 2.12
C ALA A 25 8.92 4.93 1.36
N GLN A 26 9.53 3.90 1.96
CA GLN A 26 9.58 2.56 1.37
C GLN A 26 8.20 1.91 1.30
N TRP A 27 7.41 2.02 2.36
CA TRP A 27 6.03 1.52 2.39
C TRP A 27 5.14 2.21 1.37
N SER A 28 5.27 3.53 1.23
CA SER A 28 4.55 4.30 0.20
C SER A 28 4.92 3.82 -1.22
N ARG A 29 6.22 3.60 -1.48
CA ARG A 29 6.69 3.09 -2.77
C ARG A 29 6.16 1.67 -3.05
N LEU A 30 6.17 0.79 -2.05
CA LEU A 30 5.67 -0.59 -2.18
C LEU A 30 4.17 -0.60 -2.51
N ARG A 31 3.40 0.26 -1.83
CA ARG A 31 1.98 0.48 -2.07
C ARG A 31 1.71 0.97 -3.49
N LEU A 32 2.55 1.88 -3.99
CA LEU A 32 2.47 2.39 -5.37
C LEU A 32 2.73 1.27 -6.39
N ILE A 33 3.78 0.47 -6.19
CA ILE A 33 4.13 -0.65 -7.07
C ILE A 33 3.02 -1.69 -7.09
N MET A 34 2.45 -2.06 -5.93
CA MET A 34 1.31 -2.97 -5.86
C MET A 34 0.08 -2.43 -6.61
N GLY A 35 -0.19 -1.13 -6.52
CA GLY A 35 -1.27 -0.47 -7.26
C GLY A 35 -1.05 -0.56 -8.78
N TYR A 36 0.15 -0.19 -9.26
CA TYR A 36 0.48 -0.28 -10.69
C TYR A 36 0.47 -1.71 -11.22
N ALA A 37 0.97 -2.68 -10.45
CA ALA A 37 0.92 -4.09 -10.82
C ALA A 37 -0.53 -4.59 -10.94
N GLY A 38 -1.42 -4.17 -10.04
CA GLY A 38 -2.85 -4.47 -10.11
C GLY A 38 -3.50 -3.90 -11.38
N ILE A 39 -3.22 -2.63 -11.71
CA ILE A 39 -3.74 -2.01 -12.95
C ILE A 39 -3.24 -2.76 -14.19
N ALA A 40 -1.95 -3.11 -14.23
CA ALA A 40 -1.37 -3.85 -15.36
C ALA A 40 -2.00 -5.25 -15.53
N ALA A 41 -2.23 -5.96 -14.43
CA ALA A 41 -2.88 -7.27 -14.43
C ALA A 41 -4.32 -7.18 -14.98
N LEU A 42 -5.10 -6.19 -14.53
CA LEU A 42 -6.47 -5.96 -15.01
C LEU A 42 -6.51 -5.65 -16.50
N LEU A 43 -5.57 -4.83 -16.98
CA LEU A 43 -5.45 -4.51 -18.39
C LEU A 43 -5.17 -5.78 -19.20
N GLY A 44 -4.29 -6.65 -18.70
CA GLY A 44 -4.04 -7.97 -19.27
C GLY A 44 -5.30 -8.84 -19.35
N VAL A 45 -6.05 -8.97 -18.26
CA VAL A 45 -7.28 -9.78 -18.25
C VAL A 45 -8.38 -9.18 -19.12
N ALA A 46 -8.52 -7.86 -19.15
CA ALA A 46 -9.45 -7.16 -20.03
C ALA A 46 -9.13 -7.41 -21.52
N VAL A 47 -7.85 -7.36 -21.90
CA VAL A 47 -7.40 -7.66 -23.27
C VAL A 47 -7.67 -9.11 -23.62
N VAL A 48 -7.28 -10.06 -22.76
CA VAL A 48 -7.50 -11.51 -22.99
C VAL A 48 -8.99 -11.83 -23.11
N SER A 49 -9.82 -11.31 -22.20
CA SER A 49 -11.27 -11.48 -22.24
C SER A 49 -11.87 -10.84 -23.49
N GLY A 50 -11.45 -9.63 -23.86
CA GLY A 50 -11.88 -8.96 -25.08
C GLY A 50 -11.58 -9.77 -26.33
N ILE A 51 -10.37 -10.36 -26.44
CA ILE A 51 -9.98 -11.21 -27.57
C ILE A 51 -10.87 -12.46 -27.65
N ILE A 52 -11.19 -13.08 -26.52
CA ILE A 52 -12.04 -14.28 -26.44
C ILE A 52 -13.48 -13.95 -26.86
N VAL A 53 -14.05 -12.87 -26.32
CA VAL A 53 -15.43 -12.47 -26.58
C VAL A 53 -15.63 -12.00 -28.03
N LEU A 54 -14.65 -11.29 -28.61
CA LEU A 54 -14.70 -10.83 -30.00
C LEU A 54 -14.52 -11.97 -31.03
N ASN A 55 -14.12 -13.17 -30.60
CA ASN A 55 -13.96 -14.35 -31.47
C ASN A 55 -14.80 -15.55 -31.00
N PRO A 56 -16.14 -15.40 -30.88
CA PRO A 56 -17.00 -16.40 -30.25
C PRO A 56 -17.03 -17.74 -31.00
N ASN A 57 -16.72 -17.75 -32.30
CA ASN A 57 -16.70 -18.96 -33.13
C ASN A 57 -15.41 -19.79 -33.00
N ARG A 58 -14.35 -19.24 -32.40
CA ARG A 58 -13.07 -19.94 -32.22
C ARG A 58 -12.92 -20.59 -30.85
N TYR A 59 -13.73 -20.20 -29.88
CA TYR A 59 -13.54 -20.60 -28.49
C TYR A 59 -14.71 -21.44 -27.99
N PRO A 60 -14.46 -22.65 -27.45
CA PRO A 60 -15.50 -23.48 -26.86
C PRO A 60 -16.11 -22.77 -25.63
N THR A 61 -17.37 -23.09 -25.32
CA THR A 61 -18.14 -22.49 -24.23
C THR A 61 -17.43 -22.52 -22.87
N GLY A 62 -16.60 -23.54 -22.61
CA GLY A 62 -15.77 -23.62 -21.40
C GLY A 62 -14.74 -22.49 -21.27
N VAL A 63 -14.20 -21.97 -22.38
CA VAL A 63 -13.24 -20.85 -22.36
C VAL A 63 -13.97 -19.54 -22.05
N ILE A 64 -15.20 -19.38 -22.55
CA ILE A 64 -16.04 -18.22 -22.29
C ILE A 64 -16.45 -18.17 -20.81
N THR A 65 -16.82 -19.31 -20.22
CA THR A 65 -17.17 -19.37 -18.80
C THR A 65 -15.98 -19.08 -17.90
N VAL A 66 -14.79 -19.58 -18.24
CA VAL A 66 -13.55 -19.24 -17.52
C VAL A 66 -13.24 -17.75 -17.63
N ALA A 67 -13.35 -17.15 -18.83
CA ALA A 67 -13.14 -15.72 -18.99
C ALA A 67 -14.12 -14.87 -18.14
N ALA A 68 -15.39 -15.28 -18.09
CA ALA A 68 -16.42 -14.62 -17.27
C ALA A 68 -16.15 -14.76 -15.77
N THR A 69 -15.73 -15.93 -15.29
CA THR A 69 -15.40 -16.13 -13.88
C THR A 69 -14.12 -15.39 -13.49
N THR A 70 -13.10 -15.36 -14.35
CA THR A 70 -11.89 -14.55 -14.13
C THR A 70 -12.26 -13.07 -14.00
N TRP A 71 -13.14 -12.55 -14.85
CA TRP A 71 -13.63 -11.17 -14.75
C TRP A 71 -14.30 -10.86 -13.40
N LEU A 72 -15.15 -11.76 -12.91
CA LEU A 72 -15.81 -11.59 -11.61
C LEU A 72 -14.82 -11.62 -10.45
N VAL A 73 -13.88 -12.56 -10.48
CA VAL A 73 -12.83 -12.69 -9.45
C VAL A 73 -11.94 -11.44 -9.44
N ASP A 74 -11.59 -10.91 -10.60
CA ASP A 74 -10.78 -9.69 -10.72
C ASP A 74 -11.49 -8.50 -10.09
N ILE A 75 -12.76 -8.26 -10.41
CA ILE A 75 -13.54 -7.14 -9.84
C ILE A 75 -13.62 -7.25 -8.30
N LEU A 76 -13.85 -8.46 -7.78
CA LEU A 76 -13.90 -8.71 -6.33
C LEU A 76 -12.53 -8.49 -5.68
N SER A 77 -11.48 -9.06 -6.26
CA SER A 77 -10.10 -8.91 -5.78
C SER A 77 -9.65 -7.45 -5.75
N LEU A 78 -10.02 -6.68 -6.79
CA LEU A 78 -9.75 -5.25 -6.90
C LEU A 78 -10.50 -4.47 -5.80
N SER A 79 -11.77 -4.79 -5.58
CA SER A 79 -12.59 -4.17 -4.53
C SER A 79 -12.00 -4.42 -3.14
N VAL A 80 -11.60 -5.67 -2.84
CA VAL A 80 -10.92 -6.02 -1.58
C VAL A 80 -9.57 -5.35 -1.46
N SER A 81 -8.83 -5.22 -2.56
CA SER A 81 -7.53 -4.53 -2.58
C SER A 81 -7.68 -3.04 -2.31
N ILE A 82 -8.64 -2.36 -2.95
CA ILE A 82 -8.98 -0.96 -2.65
C ILE A 82 -9.41 -0.83 -1.20
N PHE A 83 -10.24 -1.74 -0.69
CA PHE A 83 -10.66 -1.73 0.70
C PHE A 83 -9.46 -1.85 1.65
N LYS A 84 -8.54 -2.80 1.41
CA LYS A 84 -7.29 -2.94 2.19
C LYS A 84 -6.32 -1.76 2.02
N LEU A 85 -6.36 -1.10 0.88
CA LEU A 85 -5.55 0.08 0.59
C LEU A 85 -6.10 1.31 1.34
N VAL A 86 -7.41 1.52 1.27
CA VAL A 86 -8.13 2.67 1.83
C VAL A 86 -8.29 2.55 3.33
N LEU A 87 -8.57 1.37 3.87
CA LEU A 87 -8.49 1.19 5.31
C LEU A 87 -7.03 1.36 5.71
N PRO A 88 -6.72 2.36 6.55
CA PRO A 88 -5.39 2.47 7.10
C PRO A 88 -5.16 1.17 7.86
N GLN A 89 -4.17 0.38 7.41
CA GLN A 89 -3.50 -0.49 8.34
C GLN A 89 -3.09 0.42 9.49
N GLY A 90 -3.60 0.14 10.70
CA GLY A 90 -3.49 0.97 11.90
C GLY A 90 -2.07 1.30 12.36
N SER A 91 -1.07 1.09 11.50
CA SER A 91 0.27 1.62 11.52
C SER A 91 0.39 2.82 10.57
N ALA A 92 -0.58 3.74 10.60
CA ALA A 92 -0.16 5.14 10.69
C ALA A 92 0.67 5.18 11.96
N THR A 93 1.97 4.87 11.83
CA THR A 93 3.00 5.00 12.84
C THR A 93 2.77 6.37 13.39
N ARG A 94 2.05 6.38 14.51
CA ARG A 94 1.71 7.58 15.23
C ARG A 94 3.10 8.06 15.59
N LEU A 95 3.61 9.03 14.84
CA LEU A 95 4.72 9.86 15.24
C LEU A 95 4.20 10.54 16.51
N LYS A 96 4.16 9.79 17.61
CA LYS A 96 4.00 10.32 18.94
C LYS A 96 5.34 11.02 19.14
N PRO A 97 5.37 12.36 19.14
CA PRO A 97 6.59 13.01 19.54
C PRO A 97 6.87 12.51 20.96
N VAL A 98 8.01 11.85 21.17
CA VAL A 98 8.49 11.48 22.49
C VAL A 98 9.13 12.74 23.09
N THR A 99 8.42 13.87 23.06
CA THR A 99 8.75 14.99 23.94
C THR A 99 8.30 14.58 25.32
N ILE A 100 9.17 13.84 26.01
CA ILE A 100 9.07 13.69 27.47
C ILE A 100 9.41 15.08 28.02
N VAL A 101 8.40 15.96 28.06
CA VAL A 101 8.48 17.18 28.84
C VAL A 101 8.62 16.73 30.29
N ARG A 102 9.86 16.71 30.77
CA ARG A 102 10.16 16.40 32.16
C ARG A 102 9.41 17.44 33.01
N PRO A 103 8.45 17.04 33.86
CA PRO A 103 7.77 18.01 34.71
C PRO A 103 8.82 18.59 35.66
N ASP A 104 8.91 19.92 35.62
CA ASP A 104 9.73 20.73 36.50
C ASP A 104 9.40 20.36 37.96
N ARG A 105 10.38 19.78 38.67
CA ARG A 105 10.27 19.51 40.10
C ARG A 105 10.71 20.78 40.81
N ARG A 106 9.75 21.62 41.17
CA ARG A 106 9.91 22.58 42.26
C ARG A 106 9.92 21.86 43.61
#